data_AF-A0A948B4L6-F1
#
_entry.id   AF-A0A948B4L6-F1
#
_cell.length_a   1.000
_cell.length_b   1.000
_cell.length_c   1.000
_cell.angle_alpha   90.00
_cell.angle_beta   90.00
_cell.angle_gamma   90.00
#
_symmetry.space_group_name_H-M   'P 1'
#
loop_
_entity.id
_entity.type
_entity.pdbx_description
1 polymer ?
#
loop_
_entity_poly.entity_id
_entity_poly.type
_entity_poly.pdbx_seq_one_letter_code
_entity_poly.pdbx_strand_id
1 'polypeptide(L)'
;MLRKEVKWEEVVRAVEKTKGESWDAFADRHGDWGRDLALWVARRRAGMTLRNLGVVAGGMDYSAVSEAIRYFERKRWNSREVIRARTRVLQFLNLGGQGQKPLK
;
A
#
# COMPACT_ATOMS: atom_id res chain seq x y z
N MET A 1 6.45 22.94 1.76
CA MET A 1 7.04 21.64 2.20
C MET A 1 6.77 20.59 1.13
N LEU A 2 7.70 20.35 0.20
CA LEU A 2 7.55 19.28 -0.79
C LEU A 2 7.76 17.94 -0.09
N ARG A 3 6.67 17.25 0.26
CA ARG A 3 6.75 15.82 0.58
C ARG A 3 7.08 15.12 -0.73
N LYS A 4 8.25 14.47 -0.80
CA LYS A 4 8.64 13.62 -1.92
C LYS A 4 7.50 12.64 -2.21
N GLU A 5 6.94 12.67 -3.42
CA GLU A 5 5.89 11.75 -3.83
C GLU A 5 6.43 10.32 -3.75
N VAL A 6 5.85 9.51 -2.86
CA VAL A 6 6.17 8.09 -2.74
C VAL A 6 5.59 7.38 -3.96
N LYS A 7 6.36 6.56 -4.66
CA LYS A 7 5.84 5.79 -5.80
C LYS A 7 5.11 4.52 -5.35
N TRP A 8 4.19 4.02 -6.17
CA TRP A 8 3.45 2.79 -5.90
C TRP A 8 4.38 1.62 -5.59
N GLU A 9 5.45 1.46 -6.37
CA GLU A 9 6.38 0.35 -6.24
C GLU A 9 7.16 0.42 -4.91
N GLU A 10 7.39 1.61 -4.38
CA GLU A 10 7.99 1.77 -3.04
C GLU A 10 7.03 1.34 -1.94
N VAL A 11 5.72 1.62 -2.11
CA VAL A 11 4.68 1.16 -1.19
C VAL A 11 4.59 -0.36 -1.23
N VAL A 12 4.51 -0.97 -2.42
CA VAL A 12 4.45 -2.43 -2.58
C VAL A 12 5.65 -3.09 -1.90
N ARG A 13 6.88 -2.65 -2.21
CA ARG A 13 8.09 -3.19 -1.60
C ARG A 13 8.10 -3.06 -0.07
N ALA A 14 7.60 -1.95 0.47
CA ALA A 14 7.52 -1.76 1.92
C ALA A 14 6.51 -2.73 2.57
N VAL A 15 5.39 -3.01 1.90
CA VAL A 15 4.38 -3.97 2.37
C VAL A 15 4.91 -5.39 2.28
N GLU A 16 5.52 -5.80 1.16
CA GLU A 16 6.15 -7.11 0.99
C GLU A 16 7.18 -7.38 2.09
N LYS A 17 8.09 -6.43 2.34
CA LYS A 17 9.09 -6.54 3.42
C LYS A 17 8.46 -6.65 4.80
N THR A 18 7.34 -5.97 5.02
CA THR A 18 6.64 -5.99 6.31
C THR A 18 5.93 -7.33 6.53
N LYS A 19 5.40 -7.93 5.46
CA LYS A 19 4.65 -9.18 5.48
C LYS A 19 5.55 -10.42 5.42
N GLY A 20 6.70 -10.31 4.74
CA GLY A 20 7.59 -11.44 4.45
C GLY A 20 7.11 -12.31 3.29
N GLU A 21 6.15 -11.83 2.49
CA GLU A 21 5.58 -12.50 1.32
C GLU A 21 5.63 -11.54 0.12
N SER A 22 5.76 -12.06 -1.10
CA SER A 22 5.71 -11.25 -2.33
C SER A 22 4.30 -10.77 -2.63
N TRP A 23 4.18 -9.64 -3.33
CA TRP A 23 2.91 -9.00 -3.67
C TRP A 23 1.97 -9.97 -4.37
N ASP A 24 2.46 -10.66 -5.40
CA ASP A 24 1.67 -11.61 -6.19
C ASP A 24 1.15 -12.80 -5.35
N ALA A 25 1.81 -13.13 -4.23
CA ALA A 25 1.38 -14.21 -3.35
C ALA A 25 0.19 -13.83 -2.44
N PHE A 26 -0.05 -12.54 -2.20
CA PHE A 26 -1.08 -12.09 -1.27
C PHE A 26 -2.07 -11.06 -1.83
N ALA A 27 -1.75 -10.36 -2.92
CA ALA A 27 -2.57 -9.26 -3.42
C ALA A 27 -3.99 -9.70 -3.80
N ASP A 28 -4.12 -10.90 -4.38
CA ASP A 28 -5.41 -11.46 -4.79
C ASP A 28 -6.05 -12.37 -3.74
N ARG A 29 -5.38 -12.57 -2.59
CA ARG A 29 -5.91 -13.40 -1.51
C ARG A 29 -7.11 -12.70 -0.87
N HIS A 30 -8.23 -13.43 -0.79
CA HIS A 30 -9.45 -12.89 -0.20
C HIS A 30 -9.21 -12.52 1.27
N GLY A 31 -9.55 -11.28 1.63
CA GLY A 31 -9.37 -10.78 2.98
C GLY A 31 -7.91 -10.58 3.39
N ASP A 32 -6.98 -10.36 2.45
CA ASP A 32 -5.62 -9.99 2.80
C ASP A 32 -5.50 -8.51 3.17
N TRP A 33 -4.82 -8.19 4.27
CA TRP A 33 -4.66 -6.80 4.72
C TRP A 33 -3.57 -6.04 3.95
N GLY A 34 -2.66 -6.75 3.28
CA GLY A 34 -1.49 -6.19 2.62
C GLY A 34 -1.88 -5.30 1.44
N ARG A 35 -2.77 -5.79 0.57
CA ARG A 35 -3.29 -5.00 -0.56
C ARG A 35 -4.00 -3.74 -0.06
N ASP A 36 -4.88 -3.89 0.92
CA ASP A 36 -5.66 -2.76 1.43
C ASP A 36 -4.76 -1.70 2.11
N LEU A 37 -3.73 -2.14 2.84
CA LEU A 37 -2.73 -1.25 3.43
C LEU A 37 -1.94 -0.50 2.34
N ALA A 38 -1.53 -1.18 1.27
CA ALA A 38 -0.85 -0.54 0.14
C ALA A 38 -1.73 0.53 -0.52
N LEU A 39 -2.99 0.21 -0.82
CA LEU A 39 -3.96 1.15 -1.38
C LEU A 39 -4.15 2.37 -0.47
N TRP A 40 -4.29 2.12 0.85
CA TRP A 40 -4.46 3.17 1.84
C TRP A 40 -3.24 4.11 1.94
N VAL A 41 -2.03 3.55 1.94
CA VAL A 41 -0.77 4.31 2.01
C VAL A 41 -0.56 5.11 0.74
N ALA A 42 -0.70 4.49 -0.43
CA ALA A 42 -0.51 5.15 -1.71
C ALA A 42 -1.50 6.31 -1.91
N ARG A 43 -2.77 6.13 -1.51
CA ARG A 43 -3.76 7.23 -1.58
C ARG A 43 -3.35 8.46 -0.76
N ARG A 44 -2.62 8.28 0.35
CA ARG A 44 -2.23 9.35 1.29
C ARG A 44 -0.83 9.90 1.07
N ARG A 45 0.08 9.11 0.52
CA ARG A 45 1.52 9.44 0.39
C ARG A 45 1.98 9.61 -1.06
N ALA A 46 1.30 8.98 -2.00
CA ALA A 46 1.62 9.02 -3.43
C ALA A 46 0.72 9.97 -4.23
N GLY A 47 -0.31 10.54 -3.62
CA GLY A 47 -1.27 11.42 -4.32
C GLY A 47 -2.12 10.72 -5.41
N MET A 48 -2.00 9.40 -5.57
CA MET A 48 -2.63 8.65 -6.65
C MET A 48 -4.16 8.67 -6.54
N THR A 49 -4.82 8.77 -7.70
CA THR A 49 -6.28 8.65 -7.80
C THR A 49 -6.73 7.21 -7.56
N LEU A 50 -7.98 7.01 -7.14
CA LEU A 50 -8.55 5.66 -6.95
C LEU A 50 -8.50 4.84 -8.25
N ARG A 51 -8.71 5.49 -9.40
CA ARG A 51 -8.60 4.86 -10.72
C ARG A 51 -7.19 4.37 -10.99
N ASN A 52 -6.17 5.22 -10.78
CA ASN A 52 -4.78 4.82 -11.02
C ASN A 52 -4.35 3.71 -10.06
N LEU A 53 -4.78 3.78 -8.80
CA LEU A 53 -4.56 2.72 -7.82
C LEU A 53 -5.15 1.38 -8.28
N GLY A 54 -6.36 1.41 -8.85
CA GLY A 54 -6.99 0.21 -9.39
C GLY A 54 -6.17 -0.43 -10.50
N VAL A 55 -5.66 0.37 -11.44
CA VAL A 55 -4.79 -0.12 -12.53
C VAL A 55 -3.53 -0.79 -11.96
N VAL A 56 -2.80 -0.11 -11.08
CA VAL A 56 -1.50 -0.61 -10.58
C VAL A 56 -1.63 -1.74 -9.54
N ALA A 57 -2.81 -1.93 -8.94
CA ALA A 57 -3.07 -2.96 -7.95
C ALA A 57 -3.69 -4.24 -8.54
N GLY A 58 -3.67 -4.43 -9.86
CA GLY A 58 -4.20 -5.63 -10.52
C GLY A 58 -5.49 -5.40 -11.32
N GLY A 59 -5.75 -4.18 -11.79
CA GLY A 59 -6.90 -3.89 -12.67
C GLY A 59 -8.24 -3.75 -11.95
N MET A 60 -8.23 -3.37 -10.67
CA MET A 60 -9.46 -3.13 -9.91
C MET A 60 -10.19 -1.88 -10.42
N ASP A 61 -11.53 -1.90 -10.39
CA ASP A 61 -12.30 -0.69 -10.63
C ASP A 61 -12.19 0.29 -9.45
N TYR A 62 -12.46 1.57 -9.70
CA TYR A 62 -12.28 2.61 -8.67
C TYR A 62 -13.20 2.43 -7.45
N SER A 63 -14.37 1.80 -7.63
CA SER A 63 -15.35 1.56 -6.58
C SER A 63 -14.90 0.40 -5.68
N ALA A 64 -14.32 -0.65 -6.27
CA ALA A 64 -13.66 -1.73 -5.54
C ALA A 64 -12.48 -1.22 -4.71
N VAL A 65 -11.64 -0.33 -5.27
CA VAL A 65 -10.56 0.33 -4.51
C VAL A 65 -11.13 1.16 -3.36
N SER A 66 -12.20 1.93 -3.60
CA SER A 66 -12.84 2.73 -2.56
C SER A 66 -13.40 1.86 -1.43
N GLU A 67 -14.06 0.74 -1.75
CA GLU A 67 -14.63 -0.15 -0.74
C GLU A 67 -13.55 -0.90 0.02
N ALA A 68 -12.47 -1.35 -0.64
CA ALA A 68 -11.33 -1.98 0.01
C ALA A 68 -10.72 -1.05 1.08
N ILE A 69 -10.47 0.22 0.74
CA ILE A 69 -9.95 1.22 1.69
C ILE A 69 -10.93 1.43 2.85
N ARG A 70 -12.24 1.60 2.57
CA ARG A 70 -13.27 1.81 3.60
C ARG A 70 -13.41 0.60 4.51
N TYR A 71 -13.43 -0.60 3.96
CA TYR A 71 -13.50 -1.85 4.70
C TYR A 71 -12.30 -2.00 5.62
N PHE A 72 -11.09 -1.75 5.11
CA PHE A 72 -9.85 -1.77 5.88
C PHE A 72 -9.88 -0.79 7.06
N GLU A 73 -10.29 0.45 6.82
CA GLU A 73 -10.41 1.48 7.85
C GLU A 73 -11.43 1.08 8.93
N ARG A 74 -12.58 0.54 8.54
CA ARG A 74 -13.65 0.15 9.48
C ARG A 74 -13.33 -1.10 10.28
N LYS A 75 -12.76 -2.13 9.64
CA LYS A 75 -12.67 -3.49 10.21
C LYS A 75 -11.29 -3.86 10.71
N ARG A 76 -10.23 -3.20 10.23
CA ARG A 76 -8.84 -3.67 10.45
C ARG A 76 -7.91 -2.61 11.02
N TRP A 77 -8.25 -1.33 10.92
CA TRP A 77 -7.41 -0.21 11.34
C TRP A 77 -6.83 -0.32 12.77
N ASN A 78 -7.63 -0.85 13.69
CA ASN A 78 -7.27 -0.98 15.11
C ASN A 78 -6.73 -2.38 15.48
N SER A 79 -6.52 -3.27 14.51
CA SER A 79 -5.92 -4.57 14.80
C SER A 79 -4.43 -4.42 15.14
N ARG A 80 -3.94 -5.25 16.07
CA ARG A 80 -2.51 -5.23 16.47
C ARG A 80 -1.58 -5.46 15.27
N GLU A 81 -2.00 -6.34 14.36
CA GLU A 81 -1.27 -6.65 13.13
C GLU A 81 -1.15 -5.42 12.22
N VAL A 82 -2.26 -4.75 11.93
CA VAL A 82 -2.29 -3.57 11.06
C VAL A 82 -1.56 -2.38 11.69
N ILE A 83 -1.67 -2.18 13.01
CA ILE A 83 -0.93 -1.12 13.70
C ILE A 83 0.58 -1.32 13.56
N ARG A 84 1.06 -2.56 13.76
CA ARG A 84 2.49 -2.89 13.59
C ARG A 84 2.91 -2.74 12.13
N ALA A 85 2.12 -3.26 11.20
CA ALA A 85 2.42 -3.20 9.78
C ALA A 85 2.48 -1.77 9.27
N ARG A 86 1.49 -0.93 9.61
CA ARG A 86 1.45 0.49 9.24
C ARG A 86 2.69 1.24 9.74
N THR A 87 3.08 1.01 10.99
CA THR A 87 4.28 1.63 11.57
C THR A 87 5.52 1.25 10.78
N ARG A 88 5.72 -0.05 10.49
CA ARG A 88 6.87 -0.53 9.71
C ARG A 88 6.88 0.00 8.28
N VAL A 89 5.75 -0.04 7.57
CA VAL A 89 5.63 0.47 6.20
C VAL A 89 5.97 1.96 6.15
N LEU A 90 5.41 2.77 7.06
CA LEU A 90 5.71 4.20 7.10
C LEU A 90 7.18 4.49 7.45
N GLN A 91 7.79 3.69 8.32
CA GLN A 91 9.23 3.77 8.60
C GLN A 91 10.06 3.46 7.35
N PHE A 92 9.75 2.38 6.62
CA PHE A 92 10.44 2.05 5.38
C PHE A 92 10.33 3.15 4.33
N LEU A 93 9.16 3.76 4.19
CA LEU A 93 8.95 4.85 3.22
C LEU A 93 9.67 6.15 3.63
N ASN A 94 9.80 6.42 4.92
CA ASN A 94 10.58 7.56 5.42
C ASN A 94 12.09 7.34 5.27
N LEU A 95 12.57 6.10 5.44
CA LEU A 95 13.99 5.72 5.31
C LEU A 95 14.42 5.50 3.85
N GLY A 96 13.53 5.02 2.99
CA GLY A 96 13.77 4.74 1.57
C GLY A 96 13.67 5.95 0.64
N GLY A 97 13.29 7.12 1.16
CA GLY A 97 13.25 8.38 0.42
C GLY A 97 14.60 8.85 -0.15
N GLN A 98 15.70 8.12 0.08
CA GLN A 98 16.99 8.30 -0.56
C GLN A 98 17.21 7.23 -1.65
N GLY A 99 16.70 7.51 -2.85
CA GLY A 99 17.17 6.97 -4.13
C GLY A 99 17.16 5.44 -4.32
N GLN A 100 16.20 4.93 -5.08
CA GLN A 100 16.44 3.73 -5.88
C GLN A 100 15.90 3.89 -7.31
N LYS A 101 16.79 3.64 -8.28
CA LYS A 101 16.56 3.59 -9.73
C LYS A 101 15.57 2.46 -10.06
N PRO A 102 14.75 2.61 -11.11
CA PRO A 102 13.90 1.52 -11.60
C PRO A 102 14.77 0.34 -12.03
N LEU A 103 14.36 -0.89 -11.68
CA LEU A 103 14.93 -2.08 -12.29
C LEU A 103 14.65 -2.03 -13.79
N LYS A 104 15.69 -2.32 -14.57
CA LYS A 104 15.67 -2.44 -16.03
C LYS A 104 14.98 -3.72 -16.46
#